data_AF-A0A914ZPE7-F1
#
_entry.id   AF-A0A914ZPE7-F1
#
_cell.length_a   1.000
_cell.length_b   1.000
_cell.length_c   1.000
_cell.angle_alpha   90.00
_cell.angle_beta   90.00
_cell.angle_gamma   90.00
#
_symmetry.space_group_name_H-M   'P 1'
#
loop_
_entity.id
_entity.type
_entity.pdbx_description
1 polymer ?
#
loop_
_entity_poly.entity_id
_entity_poly.type
_entity_poly.pdbx_seq_one_letter_code
_entity_poly.pdbx_strand_id
1 'polypeptide(L)'
;RDANPEKFSSRLFNKTQYVKIGLQKAFFERTCKDLWKRIELEVDGKVIELPNIEGIVVLNLLSWGSGANPWGTAKEEGQFQKPTHYDGLLEVVGISDVSRLGLIQSKLSAGIRIAQGGSVSDF
;
A
#
# COMPACT_ATOMS: atom_id res chain seq x y z
N ARG A 1 -8.51 31.60 -2.04
CA ARG A 1 -9.45 30.80 -1.22
C ARG A 1 -10.76 30.68 -2.00
N ASP A 2 -11.37 29.50 -1.88
CA ASP A 2 -12.50 28.88 -2.61
C ASP A 2 -13.50 29.72 -3.41
N ALA A 3 -13.88 29.23 -4.60
CA ALA A 3 -14.93 29.83 -5.42
C ALA A 3 -15.85 28.82 -6.16
N ASN A 4 -15.93 27.54 -5.77
CA ASN A 4 -16.96 26.65 -6.34
C ASN A 4 -17.23 25.38 -5.49
N PRO A 5 -18.10 25.46 -4.47
CA PRO A 5 -18.42 24.32 -3.59
C PRO A 5 -19.03 23.13 -4.36
N GLU A 6 -19.77 23.37 -5.45
CA GLU A 6 -20.27 22.31 -6.36
C GLU A 6 -19.14 21.44 -6.94
N LYS A 7 -17.97 22.02 -7.25
CA LYS A 7 -16.82 21.27 -7.80
C LYS A 7 -16.15 20.39 -6.75
N PHE A 8 -16.22 20.77 -5.46
CA PHE A 8 -15.78 19.91 -4.35
C PHE A 8 -16.74 18.74 -4.14
N SER A 9 -18.05 18.96 -4.28
CA SER A 9 -19.05 17.88 -4.26
C SER A 9 -18.75 16.83 -5.34
N SER A 10 -18.43 17.25 -6.57
CA SER A 10 -18.06 16.32 -7.65
C SER A 10 -16.78 15.50 -7.35
N ARG A 11 -15.71 16.13 -6.86
CA ARG A 11 -14.45 15.43 -6.51
C ARG A 11 -14.63 14.49 -5.32
N LEU A 12 -15.34 14.92 -4.28
CA LEU A 12 -15.61 14.12 -3.10
C LEU A 12 -16.54 12.95 -3.44
N PHE A 13 -17.55 13.19 -4.27
CA PHE A 13 -18.47 12.17 -4.77
C PHE A 13 -17.74 11.13 -5.61
N ASN A 14 -16.92 11.55 -6.57
CA ASN A 14 -16.11 10.63 -7.38
C ASN A 14 -15.19 9.79 -6.49
N LYS A 15 -14.46 10.41 -5.56
CA LYS A 15 -13.59 9.71 -4.63
C LYS A 15 -14.37 8.70 -3.78
N THR A 16 -15.57 9.06 -3.33
CA THR A 16 -16.44 8.18 -2.55
C THR A 16 -16.94 7.00 -3.38
N GLN A 17 -17.31 7.21 -4.64
CA GLN A 17 -17.71 6.14 -5.54
C GLN A 17 -16.56 5.16 -5.81
N TYR A 18 -15.34 5.66 -6.07
CA TYR A 18 -14.15 4.80 -6.23
C TYR A 18 -13.86 4.00 -4.96
N VAL A 19 -13.97 4.62 -3.78
CA VAL A 19 -13.81 3.89 -2.50
C VAL A 19 -14.88 2.82 -2.34
N LYS A 20 -16.16 3.12 -2.62
CA LYS A 20 -17.25 2.16 -2.52
C LYS A 20 -17.07 0.97 -3.46
N ILE A 21 -16.74 1.22 -4.74
CA ILE A 21 -16.50 0.18 -5.73
C ILE A 21 -15.26 -0.65 -5.35
N GLY A 22 -14.17 0.00 -4.91
CA GLY A 22 -12.97 -0.68 -4.46
C GLY A 22 -13.21 -1.59 -3.24
N LEU A 23 -13.97 -1.10 -2.25
CA LEU A 23 -14.37 -1.91 -1.10
C LEU A 23 -15.28 -3.07 -1.52
N GLN A 24 -16.28 -2.81 -2.37
CA GLN A 24 -17.17 -3.86 -2.86
C GLN A 24 -16.37 -4.99 -3.55
N LYS A 25 -15.44 -4.65 -4.45
CA LYS A 25 -14.58 -5.66 -5.07
C LYS A 25 -13.72 -6.39 -4.05
N ALA A 26 -13.06 -5.68 -3.14
CA ALA A 26 -12.22 -6.32 -2.13
C ALA A 26 -12.99 -7.27 -1.18
N PHE A 27 -14.24 -6.96 -0.84
CA PHE A 27 -15.07 -7.78 0.06
C PHE A 27 -15.79 -8.95 -0.65
N PHE A 28 -16.28 -8.73 -1.87
CA PHE A 28 -17.11 -9.71 -2.59
C PHE A 28 -16.31 -10.54 -3.61
N GLU A 29 -15.28 -9.97 -4.21
CA GLU A 29 -14.38 -10.64 -5.16
C GLU A 29 -13.07 -10.97 -4.42
N ARG A 30 -13.08 -12.00 -3.55
CA ARG A 30 -11.87 -12.50 -2.85
C ARG A 30 -10.85 -13.18 -3.81
N THR A 31 -10.66 -12.63 -5.01
CA THR A 31 -9.77 -13.14 -6.05
C THR A 31 -8.31 -13.13 -5.62
N CYS A 32 -7.95 -12.30 -4.63
CA CYS A 32 -6.61 -12.19 -4.07
C CYS A 32 -6.37 -13.06 -2.81
N LYS A 33 -7.31 -13.95 -2.46
CA LYS A 33 -7.12 -14.87 -1.33
C LYS A 33 -5.90 -15.77 -1.56
N ASP A 34 -5.06 -15.87 -0.54
CA ASP A 34 -3.79 -16.61 -0.57
C ASP A 34 -2.80 -16.07 -1.62
N LEU A 35 -2.79 -14.76 -1.91
CA LEU A 35 -1.85 -14.15 -2.87
C LEU A 35 -0.41 -14.56 -2.60
N TRP A 36 0.01 -14.55 -1.33
CA TRP A 36 1.35 -14.95 -0.88
C TRP A 36 1.79 -16.36 -1.30
N LYS A 37 0.85 -17.26 -1.66
CA LYS A 37 1.17 -18.61 -2.19
C LYS A 37 1.24 -18.66 -3.71
N ARG A 38 0.85 -17.59 -4.39
CA ARG A 38 0.63 -17.54 -5.84
C ARG A 38 1.67 -16.71 -6.57
N ILE A 39 2.49 -15.96 -5.84
CA ILE A 39 3.52 -15.10 -6.39
C ILE A 39 4.84 -15.38 -5.67
N GLU A 40 5.94 -15.26 -6.40
CA GLU A 40 7.27 -15.18 -5.83
C GLU A 40 7.75 -13.74 -5.93
N LEU A 41 8.14 -13.13 -4.79
CA LEU A 41 8.67 -11.78 -4.77
C LEU A 41 10.19 -11.84 -4.79
N GLU A 42 10.82 -11.21 -5.77
CA GLU A 42 12.26 -11.00 -5.80
C GLU A 42 12.59 -9.51 -5.55
N VAL A 43 13.55 -9.26 -4.66
CA VAL A 43 14.10 -7.93 -4.41
C VAL A 43 15.63 -8.00 -4.46
N ASP A 44 16.23 -7.21 -5.36
CA ASP A 44 17.68 -7.19 -5.58
C ASP A 44 18.30 -8.58 -5.80
N GLY A 45 17.65 -9.41 -6.62
CA GLY A 45 18.13 -10.76 -6.94
C GLY A 45 17.86 -11.79 -5.84
N LYS A 46 17.12 -11.44 -4.79
CA LYS A 46 16.81 -12.34 -3.66
C LYS A 46 15.32 -12.60 -3.56
N VAL A 47 14.95 -13.88 -3.55
CA VAL A 47 13.59 -14.30 -3.25
C VAL A 47 13.25 -13.97 -1.80
N ILE A 48 12.13 -13.29 -1.60
CA ILE A 48 11.62 -12.85 -0.31
C ILE A 48 10.48 -13.77 0.13
N GLU A 49 10.60 -14.32 1.33
CA GLU A 49 9.52 -15.09 1.94
C GLU A 49 8.35 -14.16 2.30
N LEU A 50 7.20 -14.38 1.67
CA LEU A 50 6.02 -13.56 1.86
C LEU A 50 5.21 -14.01 3.09
N PRO A 51 4.85 -13.08 4.00
CA PRO A 51 3.88 -13.38 5.05
C PRO A 51 2.48 -13.55 4.45
N ASN A 52 1.50 -13.96 5.27
CA ASN A 52 0.10 -14.11 4.84
C ASN A 52 -0.51 -12.77 4.39
N ILE A 53 -0.34 -12.43 3.12
CA ILE A 53 -0.83 -11.19 2.50
C ILE A 53 -1.80 -11.49 1.36
N GLU A 54 -2.72 -10.56 1.16
CA GLU A 54 -3.68 -10.53 0.07
C GLU A 54 -3.39 -9.37 -0.91
N GLY A 55 -2.40 -8.52 -0.62
CA GLY A 55 -1.95 -7.46 -1.52
C GLY A 55 -0.53 -6.99 -1.25
N ILE A 56 0.13 -6.48 -2.31
CA ILE A 56 1.43 -5.82 -2.25
C ILE A 56 1.30 -4.38 -2.73
N VAL A 57 2.00 -3.46 -2.05
CA VAL A 57 2.13 -2.07 -2.45
C VAL A 57 3.62 -1.76 -2.58
N VAL A 58 4.04 -1.30 -3.76
CA VAL A 58 5.40 -0.83 -4.01
C VAL A 58 5.38 0.69 -4.05
N LEU A 59 6.24 1.33 -3.27
CA LEU A 59 6.30 2.78 -3.11
C LEU A 59 7.70 3.30 -3.42
N ASN A 60 7.77 4.47 -4.05
CA ASN A 60 8.97 5.32 -4.11
C ASN A 60 8.77 6.63 -3.30
N LEU A 61 7.54 6.85 -2.82
CA LEU A 61 7.16 8.04 -2.06
C LEU A 61 6.43 7.59 -0.80
N LEU A 62 6.80 8.19 0.33
CA LEU A 62 6.28 7.90 1.67
C LEU A 62 4.76 8.06 1.84
N SER A 63 4.06 8.67 0.88
CA SER A 63 2.62 8.87 0.99
C SER A 63 1.90 8.58 -0.33
N TRP A 64 0.79 7.85 -0.21
CA TRP A 64 -0.09 7.46 -1.30
C TRP A 64 -1.54 7.87 -0.99
N GLY A 65 -2.36 7.97 -2.05
CA GLY A 65 -3.83 7.93 -1.96
C GLY A 65 -4.48 8.76 -0.86
N SER A 66 -4.32 10.09 -0.86
CA SER A 66 -4.83 11.02 0.18
C SER A 66 -3.94 11.19 1.43
N GLY A 67 -2.64 10.89 1.28
CA GLY A 67 -1.65 11.11 2.34
C GLY A 67 -1.61 9.98 3.37
N ALA A 68 -2.09 8.79 2.99
CA ALA A 68 -1.84 7.57 3.73
C ALA A 68 -0.37 7.17 3.58
N ASN A 69 0.22 6.60 4.63
CA ASN A 69 1.60 6.12 4.61
C ASN A 69 1.60 4.61 4.93
N PRO A 70 1.54 3.74 3.90
CA PRO A 70 1.55 2.29 4.11
C PRO A 70 2.84 1.77 4.75
N TRP A 71 3.98 2.44 4.55
CA TRP A 71 5.25 2.07 5.19
C TRP A 71 5.28 2.41 6.69
N GLY A 72 4.44 3.36 7.11
CA GLY A 72 4.39 3.86 8.47
C GLY A 72 5.56 4.79 8.82
N THR A 73 5.62 5.19 10.09
CA THR A 73 6.70 6.04 10.59
C THR A 73 7.91 5.22 11.04
N ALA A 74 9.12 5.71 10.81
CA ALA A 74 10.39 5.07 11.20
C ALA A 74 10.61 4.95 12.73
N LYS A 75 9.58 5.14 13.57
CA LYS A 75 9.67 5.08 15.04
C LYS A 75 10.05 3.70 15.59
N GLU A 76 10.04 2.68 14.74
CA GLU A 76 10.54 1.35 15.04
C GLU A 76 11.87 1.20 14.29
N GLU A 77 12.96 1.61 14.93
CA GLU A 77 14.33 1.37 14.46
C GLU A 77 14.56 -0.14 14.36
N GLY A 78 14.87 -0.62 13.16
CA GLY A 78 14.98 -2.04 12.85
C GLY A 78 15.72 -2.26 11.54
N GLN A 79 15.32 -3.30 10.80
CA GLN A 79 16.00 -3.86 9.62
C GLN A 79 16.02 -2.97 8.36
N PHE A 80 15.19 -1.93 8.29
CA PHE A 80 15.01 -1.13 7.08
C PHE A 80 15.42 0.33 7.28
N GLN A 81 15.87 0.97 6.20
CA GLN A 81 16.28 2.36 6.24
C GLN A 81 15.05 3.27 6.25
N LYS A 82 15.25 4.51 6.68
CA LYS A 82 14.22 5.54 6.55
C LYS A 82 13.98 5.76 5.05
N PRO A 83 12.73 5.62 4.55
CA PRO A 83 12.45 5.81 3.15
C PRO A 83 12.78 7.22 2.68
N THR A 84 13.41 7.30 1.52
CA THR A 84 13.59 8.56 0.79
C THR A 84 13.31 8.29 -0.68
N HIS A 85 13.01 9.34 -1.45
CA HIS A 85 12.65 9.18 -2.86
C HIS A 85 13.85 9.29 -3.82
N TYR A 86 15.05 9.39 -3.26
CA TYR A 86 16.30 9.68 -3.97
C TYR A 86 17.46 8.78 -3.55
N ASP A 87 17.23 7.81 -2.66
CA ASP A 87 18.20 6.77 -2.31
C ASP A 87 18.28 5.66 -3.37
N GLY A 88 17.37 5.67 -4.34
CA GLY A 88 17.28 4.64 -5.38
C GLY A 88 16.66 3.34 -4.88
N LEU A 89 15.96 3.37 -3.75
CA LEU A 89 15.28 2.22 -3.17
C LEU A 89 13.76 2.34 -3.31
N LEU A 90 13.10 1.19 -3.38
CA LEU A 90 11.66 1.03 -3.35
C LEU A 90 11.24 0.35 -2.06
N GLU A 91 10.16 0.83 -1.47
CA GLU A 91 9.52 0.25 -0.30
C GLU A 91 8.45 -0.78 -0.71
N VAL A 92 8.62 -2.02 -0.30
CA VAL A 92 7.65 -3.09 -0.54
C VAL A 92 6.85 -3.36 0.74
N VAL A 93 5.53 -3.15 0.66
CA VAL A 93 4.60 -3.27 1.79
C VAL A 93 3.53 -4.32 1.51
N GLY A 94 3.34 -5.23 2.45
CA GLY A 94 2.28 -6.24 2.47
C GLY A 94 1.00 -5.76 3.11
N ILE A 95 -0.13 -6.13 2.51
CA ILE A 95 -1.48 -5.89 3.01
C ILE A 95 -2.10 -7.25 3.35
N SER A 96 -2.37 -7.49 4.63
CA SER A 96 -2.94 -8.77 5.10
C SER A 96 -4.36 -9.00 4.57
N ASP A 97 -5.16 -7.95 4.51
CA ASP A 97 -6.57 -7.98 4.16
C ASP A 97 -7.11 -6.56 3.93
N VAL A 98 -8.36 -6.47 3.44
CA VAL A 98 -9.06 -5.20 3.18
C VAL A 98 -9.24 -4.33 4.43
N SER A 99 -9.34 -4.92 5.63
CA SER A 99 -9.48 -4.17 6.88
C SER A 99 -8.18 -3.43 7.20
N ARG A 100 -7.03 -4.09 7.03
CA ARG A 100 -5.71 -3.44 7.16
C ARG A 100 -5.55 -2.29 6.16
N LEU A 101 -6.00 -2.46 4.92
CA LEU A 101 -6.00 -1.37 3.94
C LEU A 101 -6.84 -0.18 4.43
N GLY A 102 -8.01 -0.43 5.01
CA GLY A 102 -8.86 0.61 5.59
C GLY A 102 -8.17 1.39 6.72
N LEU A 103 -7.46 0.70 7.61
CA LEU A 103 -6.69 1.31 8.70
C LEU A 103 -5.51 2.15 8.20
N ILE A 104 -4.85 1.73 7.13
CA ILE A 104 -3.78 2.50 6.47
C ILE A 104 -4.35 3.79 5.88
N GLN A 105 -5.50 3.70 5.19
CA GLN A 105 -6.16 4.87 4.61
C GLN A 105 -6.66 5.86 5.67
N SER A 106 -7.07 5.37 6.85
CA SER A 106 -7.43 6.23 7.99
C SER A 106 -6.23 6.72 8.80
N LYS A 107 -5.01 6.34 8.42
CA LYS A 107 -3.74 6.69 9.09
C LYS A 107 -3.63 6.17 10.53
N LEU A 108 -4.41 5.15 10.88
CA LEU A 108 -4.40 4.50 12.19
C LEU A 108 -3.44 3.30 12.23
N SER A 109 -2.98 2.82 11.08
CA SER A 109 -2.04 1.71 10.99
C SER A 109 -1.12 1.82 9.77
N ALA A 110 -0.17 0.89 9.69
CA ALA A 110 0.72 0.69 8.56
C ALA A 110 0.55 -0.74 8.01
N GLY A 111 1.07 -0.98 6.82
CA GLY A 111 1.19 -2.32 6.28
C GLY A 111 2.39 -3.07 6.88
N ILE A 112 2.59 -4.30 6.42
CA ILE A 112 3.73 -5.13 6.82
C ILE A 112 4.93 -4.71 5.96
N ARG A 113 6.03 -4.26 6.56
CA ARG A 113 7.26 -3.97 5.80
C ARG A 113 7.87 -5.29 5.35
N ILE A 114 7.91 -5.52 4.04
CA ILE A 114 8.43 -6.77 3.46
C ILE A 114 9.89 -6.60 3.08
N ALA A 115 10.20 -5.57 2.31
CA ALA A 115 11.53 -5.36 1.77
C ALA A 115 11.78 -3.89 1.41
N GLN A 116 13.06 -3.56 1.23
CA GLN A 116 13.53 -2.32 0.64
C GLN A 116 14.67 -2.65 -0.32
N GLY A 117 14.61 -2.20 -1.57
CA GLY A 117 15.62 -2.55 -2.58
C GLY A 117 15.51 -1.74 -3.87
N GLY A 118 16.55 -1.78 -4.70
CA GLY A 118 16.62 -1.00 -5.94
C GLY A 118 15.87 -1.61 -7.12
N SER A 119 15.57 -2.91 -7.05
CA SER A 119 14.84 -3.67 -8.06
C SER A 119 13.81 -4.58 -7.40
N VAL A 120 12.62 -4.65 -7.99
CA VAL A 120 11.50 -5.47 -7.52
C VAL A 120 10.86 -6.15 -8.72
N SER A 121 10.72 -7.47 -8.66
CA SER A 121 10.02 -8.27 -9.68
C SER A 121 9.17 -9.36 -9.04
N ASP A 122 8.08 -9.70 -9.70
CA ASP A 122 7.22 -10.84 -9.38
C ASP A 122 7.24 -11.88 -10.50
N PHE A 123 7.21 -13.15 -10.12
CA PHE A 123 7.13 -14.32 -11.02
C PHE A 123 5.94 -15.21 -10.67
#